data_AF-A0A542HWK9-F1
#
_entry.id   AF-A0A542HWK9-F1
#
_cell.length_a   1.000
_cell.length_b   1.000
_cell.length_c   1.000
_cell.angle_alpha   90.00
_cell.angle_beta   90.00
_cell.angle_gamma   90.00
#
_symmetry.space_group_name_H-M   'P 1'
#
loop_
_entity.id
_entity.type
_entity.pdbx_description
1 polymer ?
#
loop_
_entity_poly.entity_id
_entity_poly.type
_entity_poly.pdbx_seq_one_letter_code
_entity_poly.pdbx_strand_id
1 'polypeptide(L)'
;MTYFLTCLRPAKAVRRALPAAAALLLAVGAAPALAASHDAVSGNWLQLTVTRGDSRSSDTRGTLLLCDPPQGHSRAAEACDVLARADGDVDALAADGSRICPLMYAPVTVRAQGQWNGRPVDYERTFGNDCEREALTGAVFALDDQEVPEV
;
A
#
# COMPACT_ATOMS: atom_id res chain seq x y z
N MET A 1 -15.27 50.21 -37.21
CA MET A 1 -16.14 51.36 -37.49
C MET A 1 -17.55 50.83 -37.72
N THR A 2 -18.57 51.39 -37.04
CA THR A 2 -20.02 51.06 -37.10
C THR A 2 -20.45 49.68 -36.59
N TYR A 3 -20.85 49.54 -35.31
CA TYR A 3 -22.17 49.86 -34.70
C TYR A 3 -23.31 49.04 -35.31
N PHE A 4 -24.00 48.22 -34.52
CA PHE A 4 -25.40 48.45 -34.14
C PHE A 4 -25.83 47.46 -33.06
N LEU A 5 -26.16 48.03 -31.90
CA LEU A 5 -26.92 47.41 -30.81
C LEU A 5 -28.36 47.15 -31.25
N THR A 6 -29.05 46.33 -30.43
CA THR A 6 -30.49 46.33 -30.14
C THR A 6 -31.36 45.36 -30.95
N CYS A 7 -31.85 44.31 -30.29
CA CYS A 7 -33.25 44.31 -29.83
C CYS A 7 -33.50 43.22 -28.79
N LEU A 8 -34.20 43.62 -27.73
CA LEU A 8 -34.53 42.86 -26.53
C LEU A 8 -36.04 42.54 -26.57
N ARG A 9 -36.40 41.39 -25.96
CA ARG A 9 -37.73 41.03 -25.38
C ARG A 9 -38.79 40.54 -26.38
N PRO A 10 -39.78 39.70 -25.96
CA PRO A 10 -40.37 39.65 -24.61
C PRO A 10 -40.62 38.26 -24.00
N ALA A 11 -40.60 38.25 -22.66
CA ALA A 11 -41.20 37.21 -21.83
C ALA A 11 -42.72 37.15 -22.07
N LYS A 12 -43.24 35.96 -22.38
CA LYS A 12 -44.67 35.64 -22.27
C LYS A 12 -44.84 34.56 -21.21
N ALA A 13 -45.41 34.95 -20.08
CA ALA A 13 -45.98 34.04 -19.11
C ALA A 13 -47.31 33.50 -19.66
N VAL A 14 -47.47 32.17 -19.71
CA VAL A 14 -48.78 31.53 -19.89
C VAL A 14 -49.03 30.63 -18.70
N ARG A 15 -50.14 30.90 -18.02
CA ARG A 15 -50.63 30.23 -16.82
C ARG A 15 -51.56 29.06 -17.19
N ARG A 16 -51.34 27.93 -16.52
CA ARG A 16 -52.30 26.89 -16.05
C ARG A 16 -53.12 26.07 -17.05
N ALA A 17 -52.89 24.74 -17.02
CA ALA A 17 -53.92 23.72 -16.79
C ALA A 17 -53.28 22.39 -16.30
N LEU A 18 -53.67 21.91 -15.11
CA LEU A 18 -53.63 20.49 -14.66
C LEU A 18 -55.08 19.95 -14.86
N PRO A 19 -55.38 18.63 -14.96
CA PRO A 19 -54.63 17.45 -14.51
C PRO A 19 -54.71 16.20 -15.45
N ALA A 20 -53.86 15.18 -15.26
CA ALA A 20 -54.22 13.75 -15.37
C ALA A 20 -53.00 12.88 -15.04
N ALA A 21 -53.27 11.80 -14.30
CA ALA A 21 -52.31 10.97 -13.62
C ALA A 21 -51.44 10.09 -14.55
N ALA A 22 -50.16 9.96 -14.21
CA ALA A 22 -49.37 8.77 -14.45
C ALA A 22 -48.25 8.74 -13.40
N ALA A 23 -48.61 8.27 -12.21
CA ALA A 23 -47.64 7.82 -11.23
C ALA A 23 -46.99 6.55 -11.78
N LEU A 24 -45.77 6.64 -12.28
CA LEU A 24 -44.88 5.50 -12.37
C LEU A 24 -43.56 5.89 -11.70
N LEU A 25 -43.47 5.49 -10.43
CA LEU A 25 -42.29 5.59 -9.59
C LEU A 25 -41.17 4.79 -10.26
N LEU A 26 -40.25 5.46 -10.95
CA LEU A 26 -38.90 4.93 -11.16
C LEU A 26 -38.11 5.22 -9.89
N ALA A 27 -38.36 4.43 -8.85
CA ALA A 27 -37.39 4.23 -7.80
C ALA A 27 -36.22 3.45 -8.41
N VAL A 28 -35.33 4.16 -9.12
CA VAL A 28 -34.01 3.63 -9.44
C VAL A 28 -33.32 3.50 -8.10
N GLY A 29 -33.34 2.28 -7.55
CA GLY A 29 -32.60 1.95 -6.36
C GLY A 29 -31.14 2.32 -6.61
N ALA A 30 -30.68 3.37 -5.96
CA ALA A 30 -29.26 3.54 -5.69
C ALA A 30 -28.88 2.37 -4.79
N ALA A 31 -28.44 1.27 -5.39
CA ALA A 31 -27.79 0.20 -4.63
C ALA A 31 -26.65 0.88 -3.86
N PRO A 32 -26.57 0.75 -2.52
CA PRO A 32 -25.37 1.15 -1.84
C PRO A 32 -24.25 0.32 -2.46
N ALA A 33 -23.32 0.98 -3.13
CA ALA A 33 -22.03 0.38 -3.39
C ALA A 33 -21.46 0.06 -2.01
N LEU A 34 -21.60 -1.20 -1.58
CA LEU A 34 -20.81 -1.75 -0.50
C LEU A 34 -19.37 -1.62 -1.01
N ALA A 35 -18.72 -0.50 -0.67
CA ALA A 35 -17.29 -0.47 -0.60
C ALA A 35 -16.96 -1.64 0.33
N ALA A 36 -16.42 -2.72 -0.23
CA ALA A 36 -15.88 -3.81 0.56
C ALA A 36 -14.92 -3.13 1.53
N SER A 37 -15.34 -2.99 2.79
CA SER A 37 -14.39 -2.80 3.88
C SER A 37 -13.45 -3.98 3.71
N HIS A 38 -12.21 -3.72 3.29
CA HIS A 38 -11.13 -4.64 3.59
C HIS A 38 -11.34 -4.95 5.05
N ASP A 39 -11.74 -6.19 5.37
CA ASP A 39 -11.71 -6.67 6.73
C ASP A 39 -10.32 -6.30 7.21
N ALA A 40 -10.25 -5.25 8.05
CA ALA A 40 -8.99 -4.74 8.53
C ALA A 40 -8.40 -5.94 9.25
N VAL A 41 -7.38 -6.56 8.65
CA VAL A 41 -6.70 -7.73 9.19
C VAL A 41 -6.39 -7.35 10.63
N SER A 42 -7.12 -7.96 11.56
CA SER A 42 -7.09 -7.53 12.95
C SER A 42 -5.76 -8.00 13.52
N GLY A 43 -4.95 -7.08 14.03
CA GLY A 43 -3.64 -7.38 14.58
C GLY A 43 -2.50 -6.74 13.79
N ASN A 44 -1.28 -7.22 14.05
CA ASN A 44 -0.06 -6.71 13.43
C ASN A 44 0.18 -7.42 12.10
N TRP A 45 0.17 -6.64 11.01
CA TRP A 45 0.41 -7.16 9.67
C TRP A 45 1.13 -6.15 8.80
N LEU A 46 2.02 -6.64 7.94
CA LEU A 46 2.75 -5.84 6.96
C LEU A 46 2.81 -6.56 5.63
N GLN A 47 2.41 -5.90 4.56
CA GLN A 47 2.77 -6.27 3.20
C GLN A 47 4.22 -5.86 2.97
N LEU A 48 5.07 -6.85 2.77
CA LEU A 48 6.50 -6.67 2.55
C LEU A 48 6.79 -6.87 1.07
N THR A 49 7.70 -6.06 0.53
CA THR A 49 8.21 -6.19 -0.83
C THR A 49 9.71 -5.99 -0.84
N VAL A 50 10.42 -6.78 -1.63
CA VAL A 50 11.85 -6.66 -1.92
C VAL A 50 12.02 -6.63 -3.42
N THR A 51 12.53 -5.51 -3.95
CA THR A 51 12.90 -5.33 -5.34
C THR A 51 14.42 -5.30 -5.44
N ARG A 52 15.01 -6.29 -6.10
CA ARG A 52 16.45 -6.35 -6.35
C ARG A 52 16.75 -5.90 -7.77
N GLY A 53 17.82 -5.13 -7.95
CA GLY A 53 18.20 -4.55 -9.23
C GLY A 53 17.71 -3.10 -9.39
N ASP A 54 17.75 -2.61 -10.62
CA ASP A 54 17.48 -1.21 -10.94
C ASP A 54 16.40 -1.08 -12.04
N SER A 55 16.23 0.14 -12.56
CA SER A 55 15.21 0.43 -13.58
C SER A 55 15.41 -0.29 -14.91
N ARG A 56 16.59 -0.86 -15.18
CA ARG A 56 16.89 -1.61 -16.41
C ARG A 56 16.53 -3.09 -16.28
N SER A 57 16.71 -3.65 -15.09
CA SER A 57 16.39 -5.04 -14.78
C SER A 57 16.19 -5.18 -13.29
N SER A 58 15.00 -5.64 -12.89
CA SER A 58 14.66 -5.89 -11.50
C SER A 58 13.83 -7.14 -11.33
N ASP A 59 13.98 -7.78 -10.17
CA ASP A 59 13.14 -8.85 -9.66
C ASP A 59 12.43 -8.36 -8.41
N THR A 60 11.12 -8.54 -8.33
CA THR A 60 10.32 -8.08 -7.19
C THR A 60 9.59 -9.25 -6.56
N ARG A 61 9.82 -9.44 -5.27
CA ARG A 61 9.15 -10.44 -4.43
C ARG A 61 8.37 -9.74 -3.33
N GLY A 62 7.25 -10.30 -2.92
CA GLY A 62 6.49 -9.77 -1.81
C GLY A 62 5.73 -10.85 -1.05
N THR A 63 5.45 -10.59 0.21
CA THR A 63 4.70 -11.49 1.08
C THR A 63 3.92 -10.70 2.12
N LEU A 64 2.83 -11.28 2.62
CA LEU A 64 2.14 -10.78 3.80
C LEU A 64 2.80 -11.38 5.05
N LEU A 65 3.27 -10.52 5.95
CA LEU A 65 3.69 -10.89 7.30
C LEU A 65 2.54 -10.64 8.26
N LEU A 66 2.16 -11.66 9.03
CA LEU A 66 1.27 -11.56 10.19
C LEU A 66 2.08 -11.87 11.43
N CYS A 67 1.84 -11.19 12.55
CA CYS A 67 2.60 -11.42 13.79
C CYS A 67 1.82 -12.08 14.93
N ASP A 68 0.50 -12.29 14.77
CA ASP A 68 -0.36 -12.85 15.82
C ASP A 68 -1.34 -13.90 15.25
N PRO A 69 -0.93 -15.17 15.05
CA PRO A 69 0.43 -15.70 15.23
C PRO A 69 1.36 -15.40 14.04
N PRO A 70 2.70 -15.53 14.20
CA PRO A 70 3.67 -15.31 13.13
C PRO A 70 3.44 -16.21 11.90
N GLN A 71 3.17 -15.59 10.75
CA GLN A 71 2.93 -16.26 9.46
C GLN A 71 3.47 -15.40 8.31
N GLY A 72 3.84 -16.02 7.19
CA GLY A 72 4.38 -15.32 6.02
C GLY A 72 5.58 -16.07 5.42
N HIS A 73 6.72 -15.39 5.32
CA HIS A 73 7.98 -16.01 4.87
C HIS A 73 8.57 -16.95 5.93
N SER A 74 9.59 -17.73 5.53
CA SER A 74 10.26 -18.76 6.34
C SER A 74 10.75 -18.28 7.72
N ARG A 75 11.07 -16.98 7.84
CA ARG A 75 11.61 -16.34 9.05
C ARG A 75 10.63 -15.37 9.72
N ALA A 76 9.32 -15.59 9.53
CA ALA A 76 8.27 -14.70 10.06
C ALA A 76 8.38 -14.45 11.58
N ALA A 77 8.69 -15.49 12.37
CA ALA A 77 8.82 -15.34 13.82
C ALA A 77 9.96 -14.37 14.20
N GLU A 78 11.14 -14.51 13.58
CA GLU A 78 12.27 -13.60 13.81
C GLU A 78 11.96 -12.18 13.31
N ALA A 79 11.27 -12.03 12.18
CA ALA A 79 10.83 -10.74 11.67
C ALA A 79 9.90 -10.02 12.65
N CYS A 80 8.93 -10.74 13.21
CA CYS A 80 8.01 -10.20 14.21
C CYS A 80 8.73 -9.80 15.50
N ASP A 81 9.73 -10.56 15.96
CA ASP A 81 10.54 -10.19 17.11
C ASP A 81 11.35 -8.90 16.86
N VAL A 82 11.91 -8.74 15.65
CA VAL A 82 12.63 -7.51 15.25
C VAL A 82 11.69 -6.31 15.27
N LEU A 83 10.52 -6.44 14.64
CA LEU A 83 9.51 -5.37 14.60
C LEU A 83 8.97 -5.03 15.99
N ALA A 84 8.74 -6.03 16.84
CA ALA A 84 8.25 -5.82 18.20
C ALA A 84 9.22 -5.00 19.05
N ARG A 85 10.54 -5.20 18.90
CA ARG A 85 11.56 -4.39 19.61
C ARG A 85 11.55 -2.91 19.21
N ALA A 86 11.06 -2.61 18.01
CA ALA A 86 10.92 -1.25 17.50
C ALA A 86 9.47 -0.75 17.49
N ASP A 87 8.54 -1.46 18.14
CA ASP A 87 7.10 -1.15 18.13
C ASP A 87 6.54 -0.91 16.71
N GLY A 88 7.01 -1.71 15.74
CA GLY A 88 6.61 -1.66 14.34
C GLY A 88 7.22 -0.50 13.53
N ASP A 89 8.06 0.33 14.13
CA ASP A 89 8.79 1.39 13.45
C ASP A 89 10.02 0.84 12.73
N VAL A 90 9.90 0.67 11.41
CA VAL A 90 10.97 0.09 10.58
C VAL A 90 12.17 1.05 10.45
N ASP A 91 11.96 2.36 10.58
CA ASP A 91 13.04 3.35 10.56
C ASP A 91 13.85 3.35 11.86
N ALA A 92 13.26 2.90 12.97
CA ALA A 92 13.91 2.79 14.27
C ALA A 92 14.71 1.48 14.46
N LEU A 93 14.77 0.61 13.46
CA LEU A 93 15.53 -0.64 13.55
C LEU A 93 17.03 -0.37 13.75
N ALA A 94 17.61 -1.05 14.73
CA ALA A 94 19.03 -0.94 15.04
C ALA A 94 19.84 -1.90 14.17
N ALA A 95 20.85 -1.35 13.47
CA ALA A 95 21.76 -2.15 12.67
C ALA A 95 22.62 -3.08 13.54
N ASP A 96 22.87 -4.28 13.03
CA ASP A 96 23.90 -5.17 13.52
C ASP A 96 25.29 -4.63 13.13
N GLY A 97 25.90 -3.88 14.06
CA GLY A 97 27.24 -3.32 13.88
C GLY A 97 28.37 -4.35 13.81
N SER A 98 28.09 -5.64 14.05
CA SER A 98 29.09 -6.70 13.90
C SER A 98 29.21 -7.21 12.45
N ARG A 99 28.21 -6.94 11.62
CA ARG A 99 28.14 -7.43 10.25
C ARG A 99 28.97 -6.54 9.33
N ILE A 100 29.97 -7.14 8.67
CA ILE A 100 30.83 -6.44 7.71
C ILE A 100 30.28 -6.63 6.31
N CYS A 101 29.82 -5.55 5.69
CA CYS A 101 29.27 -5.59 4.36
C CYS A 101 30.27 -5.20 3.27
N PRO A 102 30.34 -5.98 2.18
CA PRO A 102 31.14 -5.63 1.02
C PRO A 102 30.60 -4.37 0.33
N LEU A 103 31.48 -3.68 -0.40
CA LEU A 103 31.18 -2.42 -1.10
C LEU A 103 30.60 -2.60 -2.51
N MET A 104 30.23 -3.82 -2.92
CA MET A 104 29.63 -3.99 -4.24
C MET A 104 28.24 -3.34 -4.27
N TYR A 105 27.94 -2.71 -5.39
CA TYR A 105 26.64 -2.13 -5.63
C TYR A 105 25.76 -3.13 -6.37
N ALA A 106 24.73 -3.62 -5.67
CA ALA A 106 23.70 -4.52 -6.17
C ALA A 106 22.39 -4.13 -5.47
N PRO A 107 21.75 -3.03 -5.91
CA PRO A 107 20.77 -2.32 -5.10
C PRO A 107 19.54 -3.16 -4.78
N VAL A 108 19.01 -2.93 -3.57
CA VAL A 108 17.82 -3.63 -3.08
C VAL A 108 16.88 -2.61 -2.45
N THR A 109 15.72 -2.42 -3.06
CA THR A 109 14.66 -1.56 -2.53
C THR A 109 13.66 -2.40 -1.78
N VAL A 110 13.43 -2.09 -0.52
CA VAL A 110 12.41 -2.76 0.30
C VAL A 110 11.25 -1.82 0.57
N ARG A 111 10.05 -2.38 0.70
CA ARG A 111 8.86 -1.66 1.14
C ARG A 111 8.13 -2.46 2.21
N ALA A 112 7.65 -1.78 3.25
CA ALA A 112 6.74 -2.35 4.24
C ALA A 112 5.53 -1.43 4.39
N GLN A 113 4.34 -1.99 4.17
CA GLN A 113 3.08 -1.26 4.27
C GLN A 113 2.05 -2.05 5.05
N GLY A 114 1.37 -1.44 6.01
CA GLY A 114 0.32 -2.13 6.74
C GLY A 114 0.00 -1.45 8.06
N GLN A 115 -0.19 -2.25 9.10
CA GLN A 115 -0.62 -1.76 10.39
C GLN A 115 0.08 -2.49 11.53
N TRP A 116 0.57 -1.71 12.49
CA TRP A 116 1.16 -2.21 13.72
C TRP A 116 0.52 -1.53 14.92
N ASN A 117 -0.10 -2.29 15.82
CA ASN A 117 -0.81 -1.80 17.01
C ASN A 117 -1.84 -0.70 16.65
N GLY A 118 -2.51 -0.83 15.50
CA GLY A 118 -3.46 0.15 14.99
C GLY A 118 -2.83 1.38 14.32
N ARG A 119 -1.50 1.53 14.31
CA ARG A 119 -0.80 2.62 13.62
C ARG A 119 -0.40 2.20 12.20
N PRO A 120 -0.62 3.06 11.19
CA PRO A 120 -0.18 2.77 9.84
C PRO A 120 1.35 2.73 9.77
N VAL A 121 1.86 1.76 9.01
CA VAL A 121 3.28 1.65 8.65
C VAL A 121 3.39 1.88 7.14
N ASP A 122 4.27 2.80 6.74
CA ASP A 122 4.65 3.01 5.34
C ASP A 122 6.14 3.32 5.30
N TYR A 123 6.92 2.36 4.84
CA TYR A 123 8.36 2.42 4.81
C TYR A 123 8.85 2.02 3.42
N GLU A 124 9.80 2.78 2.88
CA GLU A 124 10.55 2.43 1.69
C GLU A 124 12.02 2.82 1.88
N ARG A 125 12.94 1.92 1.50
CA ARG A 125 14.36 2.23 1.47
C ARG A 125 15.10 1.41 0.44
N THR A 126 16.05 2.05 -0.24
CA THR A 126 17.03 1.37 -1.10
C THR A 126 18.36 1.20 -0.35
N PHE A 127 18.87 -0.02 -0.32
CA PHE A 127 20.18 -0.38 0.21
C PHE A 127 21.19 -0.58 -0.93
N GLY A 128 22.49 -0.42 -0.65
CA GLY A 128 23.54 -0.62 -1.66
C GLY A 128 23.66 -2.08 -2.08
N ASN A 129 23.36 -3.01 -1.17
CA ASN A 129 23.28 -4.45 -1.40
C ASN A 129 22.47 -5.15 -0.29
N ASP A 130 22.27 -6.46 -0.44
CA ASP A 130 21.56 -7.29 0.53
C ASP A 130 22.21 -7.39 1.90
N CYS A 131 23.54 -7.34 1.94
CA CYS A 131 24.22 -7.39 3.23
C CYS A 131 23.82 -6.18 4.06
N GLU A 132 23.81 -4.98 3.47
CA GLU A 132 23.38 -3.77 4.16
C GLU A 132 21.90 -3.82 4.57
N ARG A 133 21.04 -4.35 3.69
CA ARG A 133 19.62 -4.60 4.00
C ARG A 133 19.47 -5.49 5.23
N GLU A 134 20.11 -6.64 5.24
CA GLU A 134 20.03 -7.61 6.35
C GLU A 134 20.68 -7.11 7.62
N ALA A 135 21.80 -6.38 7.50
CA ALA A 135 22.48 -5.80 8.65
C ALA A 135 21.56 -4.80 9.37
N LEU A 136 20.78 -4.00 8.64
CA LEU A 136 19.84 -3.06 9.27
C LEU A 136 18.52 -3.69 9.69
N THR A 137 17.91 -4.49 8.81
CA THR A 137 16.52 -4.93 8.95
C THR A 137 16.37 -6.34 9.51
N GLY A 138 17.47 -7.06 9.69
CA GLY A 138 17.46 -8.44 10.16
C GLY A 138 16.62 -9.35 9.25
N ALA A 139 15.70 -10.10 9.87
CA ALA A 139 14.84 -11.06 9.18
C ALA A 139 13.61 -10.44 8.51
N VAL A 140 13.32 -9.14 8.73
CA VAL A 140 12.07 -8.51 8.27
C VAL A 140 11.86 -8.64 6.77
N PHE A 141 12.92 -8.53 5.96
CA PHE A 141 12.84 -8.63 4.50
C PHE A 141 13.52 -9.90 3.94
N ALA A 142 13.60 -10.98 4.72
CA ALA A 142 14.21 -12.25 4.31
C ALA A 142 13.25 -13.08 3.44
N LEU A 143 12.97 -12.61 2.21
CA LEU A 143 12.02 -13.22 1.27
C LEU A 143 12.65 -14.26 0.32
N ASP A 144 13.97 -14.45 0.39
CA ASP A 144 14.73 -15.20 -0.62
C ASP A 144 15.06 -16.66 -0.19
N ASP A 145 14.77 -17.04 1.06
CA ASP A 145 15.17 -18.33 1.65
C ASP A 145 14.39 -19.56 1.12
N GLN A 146 13.55 -19.40 0.11
CA GLN A 146 12.82 -20.53 -0.52
C GLN A 146 13.55 -21.16 -1.71
N GLU A 147 14.63 -20.54 -2.20
CA GLU A 147 15.29 -20.93 -3.44
C GLU A 147 16.74 -21.37 -3.21
N VAL A 148 16.98 -22.35 -2.34
CA VAL A 148 18.21 -23.16 -2.42
C VAL A 148 17.84 -24.47 -3.11
N PRO A 149 17.97 -24.59 -4.43
CA PRO A 149 18.12 -25.91 -5.01
C PRO A 149 19.42 -26.49 -4.44
N GLU A 150 19.31 -27.55 -3.63
CA GLU A 150 20.45 -28.41 -3.31
C GLU A 150 21.12 -28.80 -4.64
N VAL A 151 22.40 -28.42 -4.79
CA VAL A 151 23.29 -28.92 -5.84
C VAL A 151 24.24 -29.95 -5.27
#